data_AF-A0A9W3X100-F1
#
_entry.id   AF-A0A9W3X100-F1
#
_cell.length_a   1.000
_cell.length_b   1.000
_cell.length_c   1.000
_cell.angle_alpha   90.00
_cell.angle_beta   90.00
_cell.angle_gamma   90.00
#
_symmetry.space_group_name_H-M   'P 1'
#
loop_
_entity.id
_entity.type
_entity.pdbx_description
1 polymer ?
#
loop_
_entity_poly.entity_id
_entity_poly.type
_entity_poly.pdbx_seq_one_letter_code
_entity_poly.pdbx_strand_id
1 'polypeptide(L)'
;MHPINVSLVEKLIQEQFPEWAHLEVKPVKFSGHDNRTFHLGDEMSVRLPSDVAYAPQVEKENKWLPLLSKGLSLPISTPLAKGNPSEAYPLPWSINKWIEGKTVTK
;
A
#
# COMPACT_ATOMS: atom_id res chain seq x y z
N MET A 1 13.88 14.44 -0.65
CA MET A 1 12.71 13.56 -0.90
C MET A 1 11.51 14.24 -0.26
N HIS A 2 10.43 14.49 -1.00
CA HIS A 2 9.23 15.08 -0.40
C HIS A 2 8.64 14.14 0.67
N PRO A 3 8.07 14.67 1.76
CA PRO A 3 7.47 13.85 2.80
C PRO A 3 6.30 13.05 2.22
N ILE A 4 6.30 11.74 2.42
CA ILE A 4 5.17 10.89 2.08
C ILE A 4 4.03 11.17 3.07
N ASN A 5 2.97 11.81 2.60
CA ASN A 5 1.85 12.28 3.41
C ASN A 5 0.50 11.97 2.74
N VAL A 6 -0.60 12.29 3.43
CA VAL A 6 -1.98 12.03 2.96
C VAL A 6 -2.24 12.66 1.59
N SER A 7 -1.91 13.94 1.41
CA SER A 7 -2.17 14.67 0.16
C SER A 7 -1.42 14.09 -1.03
N LEU A 8 -0.20 13.56 -0.83
CA LEU A 8 0.51 12.83 -1.87
C LEU A 8 -0.26 11.58 -2.28
N VAL A 9 -0.75 10.81 -1.32
CA VAL A 9 -1.49 9.57 -1.59
C VAL A 9 -2.82 9.87 -2.31
N GLU A 10 -3.57 10.87 -1.86
CA GLU A 10 -4.81 11.32 -2.52
C GLU A 10 -4.56 11.69 -4.00
N LYS A 11 -3.49 12.46 -4.27
CA LYS A 11 -3.09 12.82 -5.63
C LYS A 11 -2.78 11.58 -6.47
N LEU A 12 -2.00 10.63 -5.94
CA LEU A 12 -1.64 9.41 -6.67
C LEU A 12 -2.86 8.52 -6.96
N ILE A 13 -3.81 8.42 -6.03
CA ILE A 13 -5.06 7.70 -6.24
C ILE A 13 -5.89 8.39 -7.32
N GLN A 14 -6.03 9.72 -7.26
CA GLN A 14 -6.78 10.47 -8.26
C GLN A 14 -6.18 10.34 -9.67
N GLU A 15 -4.85 10.30 -9.78
CA GLU A 15 -4.14 10.17 -11.06
C GLU A 15 -4.24 8.77 -11.66
N GLN A 16 -4.15 7.71 -10.84
CA GLN A 16 -3.95 6.34 -11.35
C GLN A 16 -5.13 5.39 -11.10
N PHE A 17 -5.99 5.69 -10.12
CA PHE A 17 -7.12 4.85 -9.71
C PHE A 17 -8.35 5.73 -9.42
N PRO A 18 -8.87 6.47 -10.43
CA PRO A 18 -9.95 7.43 -10.25
C PRO A 18 -11.24 6.81 -9.67
N GLU A 19 -11.45 5.50 -9.86
CA GLU A 19 -12.55 4.76 -9.24
C GLU A 19 -12.52 4.77 -7.70
N TRP A 20 -11.36 4.99 -7.09
CA TRP A 20 -11.17 5.05 -5.63
C TRP A 20 -10.88 6.45 -5.10
N ALA A 21 -10.86 7.47 -5.98
CA ALA A 21 -10.53 8.84 -5.60
C ALA A 21 -11.53 9.49 -4.61
N HIS A 22 -12.72 8.91 -4.48
CA HIS A 22 -13.74 9.35 -3.53
C HIS A 22 -13.56 8.75 -2.12
N LEU A 23 -12.63 7.81 -1.94
CA LEU A 23 -12.38 7.16 -0.65
C LEU A 23 -11.44 7.99 0.21
N GLU A 24 -11.71 8.00 1.51
CA GLU A 24 -10.92 8.74 2.48
C GLU A 24 -9.53 8.11 2.68
N VAL A 25 -8.49 8.94 2.76
CA VAL A 25 -7.12 8.50 3.03
C VAL A 25 -6.71 8.91 4.45
N LYS A 26 -6.24 7.94 5.25
CA LYS A 26 -5.77 8.20 6.63
C LYS A 26 -4.44 7.53 6.90
N PRO A 27 -3.51 8.13 7.65
CA PRO A 27 -2.33 7.41 8.09
C PRO A 27 -2.74 6.24 9.00
N VAL A 28 -2.07 5.09 8.87
CA VAL A 28 -2.25 4.01 9.85
C VAL A 28 -1.66 4.42 11.20
N LYS A 29 -2.22 3.90 12.30
CA LYS A 29 -1.74 4.20 13.66
C LYS A 29 -0.26 3.84 13.86
N PHE A 30 0.19 2.74 13.26
CA PHE A 30 1.56 2.25 13.36
C PHE A 30 2.10 1.93 11.98
N SER A 31 2.94 2.83 11.44
CA SER A 31 3.60 2.60 10.15
C SER A 31 4.88 1.79 10.34
N GLY A 32 5.19 0.92 9.38
CA GLY A 32 6.46 0.22 9.32
C GLY A 32 7.63 1.12 8.93
N HIS A 33 8.84 0.55 8.97
CA HIS A 33 10.06 1.24 8.54
C HIS A 33 10.10 1.38 7.00
N ASP A 34 10.01 0.23 6.32
CA ASP A 34 10.19 0.10 4.86
C ASP A 34 9.15 0.86 4.06
N ASN A 35 7.90 0.92 4.52
CA ASN A 35 6.79 1.59 3.85
C ASN A 35 6.15 2.64 4.74
N ARG A 36 5.67 3.71 4.13
CA ARG A 36 4.62 4.56 4.72
C ARG A 36 3.27 4.00 4.28
N THR A 37 2.45 3.64 5.26
CA THR A 37 1.16 2.99 5.02
C THR A 37 0.01 3.92 5.39
N PHE A 38 -1.01 3.93 4.54
CA PHE A 38 -2.24 4.68 4.72
C PHE A 38 -3.42 3.75 4.53
N HIS A 39 -4.51 3.96 5.25
CA HIS A 39 -5.83 3.45 4.89
C HIS A 39 -6.34 4.16 3.63
N LEU A 40 -7.07 3.44 2.81
CA LEU A 40 -7.85 3.95 1.68
C LEU A 40 -9.27 3.38 1.81
N GLY A 41 -10.20 4.22 2.26
CA GLY A 41 -11.47 3.76 2.80
C GLY A 41 -11.26 2.78 3.97
N ASP A 42 -12.24 1.90 4.17
CA ASP A 42 -12.24 0.95 5.30
C ASP A 42 -11.62 -0.41 4.95
N GLU A 43 -11.48 -0.72 3.65
CA GLU A 43 -11.12 -2.07 3.18
C GLU A 43 -9.75 -2.18 2.53
N MET A 44 -9.03 -1.07 2.35
CA MET A 44 -7.76 -1.05 1.62
C MET A 44 -6.67 -0.29 2.35
N SER A 45 -5.44 -0.57 1.95
CA SER A 45 -4.25 0.14 2.37
C SER A 45 -3.37 0.49 1.19
N VAL A 46 -2.78 1.68 1.25
CA VAL A 46 -1.81 2.20 0.29
C VAL A 46 -0.44 2.13 0.94
N ARG A 47 0.53 1.49 0.28
CA ARG A 47 1.90 1.29 0.79
C ARG A 47 2.91 1.91 -0.17
N LEU A 48 3.59 2.95 0.30
CA LEU A 48 4.65 3.64 -0.44
C LEU A 48 6.00 3.29 0.16
N PRO A 49 6.94 2.73 -0.63
CA PRO A 49 8.33 2.57 -0.21
C PRO A 49 8.93 3.87 0.37
N SER A 50 9.56 3.76 1.54
CA SER A 50 10.19 4.91 2.21
C SER A 50 11.56 5.28 1.64
N ASP A 51 12.15 4.38 0.85
CA ASP A 51 13.45 4.53 0.19
C ASP A 51 13.50 3.67 -1.09
N VAL A 52 14.38 4.03 -2.02
CA VAL A 52 14.62 3.29 -3.28
C VAL A 52 15.02 1.83 -3.03
N ALA A 53 15.74 1.55 -1.93
CA ALA A 53 16.13 0.19 -1.56
C ALA A 53 14.92 -0.74 -1.31
N TYR A 54 13.75 -0.18 -0.96
CA TYR A 54 12.54 -0.95 -0.69
C TYR A 54 11.61 -1.10 -1.89
N ALA A 55 11.80 -0.32 -2.96
CA ALA A 55 10.97 -0.38 -4.17
C ALA A 55 10.86 -1.79 -4.80
N PRO A 56 11.93 -2.63 -4.86
CA PRO A 56 11.83 -3.99 -5.40
C PRO A 56 10.84 -4.90 -4.65
N GLN A 57 10.50 -4.58 -3.40
CA GLN A 57 9.53 -5.36 -2.63
C GLN A 57 8.13 -5.32 -3.27
N VAL A 58 7.76 -4.22 -3.93
CA VAL A 58 6.44 -4.06 -4.58
C VAL A 58 6.22 -5.12 -5.66
N GLU A 59 7.20 -5.34 -6.54
CA GLU A 59 7.12 -6.37 -7.57
C GLU A 59 7.09 -7.77 -6.97
N LYS A 60 7.93 -8.00 -5.95
CA LYS A 60 8.02 -9.28 -5.26
C LYS A 60 6.69 -9.66 -4.63
N GLU A 61 6.06 -8.73 -3.91
CA GLU A 61 4.76 -8.95 -3.28
C GLU A 61 3.66 -9.20 -4.32
N ASN A 62 3.56 -8.38 -5.37
CA ASN A 62 2.60 -8.56 -6.46
C ASN A 62 2.73 -9.93 -7.16
N LYS A 63 3.96 -10.42 -7.34
CA LYS A 63 4.20 -11.73 -7.97
C LYS A 63 3.86 -12.89 -7.04
N TRP A 64 4.32 -12.85 -5.80
CA TRP A 64 4.33 -14.04 -4.94
C TRP A 64 3.11 -14.16 -4.03
N LEU A 65 2.53 -13.07 -3.55
CA LEU A 65 1.39 -13.13 -2.61
C LEU A 65 0.16 -13.84 -3.22
N PRO A 66 -0.24 -13.58 -4.49
CA PRO A 66 -1.36 -14.29 -5.10
C PRO A 66 -1.13 -15.79 -5.31
N LEU A 67 0.13 -16.22 -5.39
CA LEU A 67 0.50 -17.63 -5.49
C LEU A 67 0.46 -18.29 -4.11
N LEU A 68 1.04 -17.64 -3.11
CA LEU A 68 1.09 -18.13 -1.74
C LEU A 68 -0.30 -18.21 -1.10
N SER A 69 -1.19 -17.24 -1.38
CA SER A 69 -2.53 -17.19 -0.79
C SER A 69 -3.38 -18.43 -1.09
N LYS A 70 -3.09 -19.15 -2.16
CA LYS A 70 -3.82 -20.38 -2.55
C LYS A 70 -3.54 -21.56 -1.62
N GLY A 71 -2.41 -21.55 -0.92
CA GLY A 71 -1.95 -22.66 -0.07
C GLY A 71 -2.01 -22.40 1.43
N LEU A 72 -2.51 -21.24 1.86
CA LEU A 72 -2.52 -20.83 3.27
C LEU A 72 -3.95 -20.80 3.81
N SER A 73 -4.13 -21.30 5.03
CA SER A 73 -5.42 -21.25 5.73
C SER A 73 -5.71 -19.90 6.38
N LEU A 74 -4.68 -19.10 6.62
CA LEU A 74 -4.79 -17.76 7.20
C LEU A 74 -4.68 -16.67 6.12
N PRO A 75 -5.42 -15.57 6.25
CA PRO A 75 -5.33 -14.46 5.31
C PRO A 75 -3.93 -13.83 5.36
N ILE A 76 -3.41 -13.52 4.17
CA ILE A 76 -2.18 -12.77 3.98
C ILE A 76 -2.46 -11.49 3.20
N SER A 77 -1.50 -10.56 3.21
CA SER A 77 -1.56 -9.34 2.39
C SER A 77 -1.94 -9.70 0.95
N THR A 78 -2.98 -9.06 0.42
CA THR A 78 -3.50 -9.32 -0.92
C THR A 78 -3.36 -8.05 -1.75
N PRO A 79 -2.39 -8.00 -2.68
CA PRO A 79 -2.28 -6.89 -3.63
C PRO A 79 -3.53 -6.81 -4.51
N LEU A 80 -4.11 -5.62 -4.61
CA LEU A 80 -5.26 -5.30 -5.46
C LEU A 80 -4.81 -4.56 -6.71
N ALA A 81 -3.92 -3.59 -6.54
CA ALA A 81 -3.38 -2.79 -7.62
C ALA A 81 -1.94 -2.38 -7.33
N LYS A 82 -1.23 -2.07 -8.41
CA LYS A 82 0.14 -1.56 -8.37
C LYS A 82 0.16 -0.19 -9.03
N GLY A 83 0.59 0.80 -8.27
CA GLY A 83 0.83 2.14 -8.80
C GLY A 83 2.19 2.25 -9.48
N ASN A 84 2.23 3.04 -10.54
CA ASN A 84 3.42 3.37 -11.31
C ASN A 84 4.12 4.62 -10.73
N PRO A 85 5.43 4.77 -10.94
CA PRO A 85 6.12 6.03 -10.73
C PRO A 85 5.46 7.20 -11.47
N SER A 86 5.45 8.37 -10.85
CA SER A 86 5.03 9.64 -11.45
C SER A 86 5.94 10.78 -11.01
N GLU A 87 5.72 11.99 -11.53
CA GLU A 87 6.44 13.18 -11.08
C GLU A 87 6.23 13.46 -9.58
N ALA A 88 5.06 13.10 -9.04
CA ALA A 88 4.75 13.30 -7.62
C ALA A 88 5.47 12.27 -6.72
N TYR A 89 5.70 11.05 -7.23
CA TYR A 89 6.33 9.97 -6.48
C TYR A 89 7.09 9.01 -7.40
N PRO A 90 8.43 8.90 -7.28
CA PRO A 90 9.26 8.28 -8.32
C PRO A 90 9.41 6.75 -8.22
N LEU A 91 8.74 6.10 -7.27
CA LEU A 91 8.88 4.66 -7.03
C LEU A 91 7.54 3.94 -7.31
N PRO A 92 7.56 2.65 -7.69
CA PRO A 92 6.36 1.84 -7.67
C PRO A 92 5.80 1.74 -6.24
N TRP A 93 4.49 1.54 -6.14
CA TRP A 93 3.78 1.42 -4.86
C TRP A 93 2.58 0.49 -5.01
N SER A 94 1.91 0.15 -3.91
CA SER A 94 0.82 -0.83 -3.95
C SER A 94 -0.43 -0.41 -3.18
N ILE A 95 -1.56 -0.92 -3.66
CA ILE A 95 -2.84 -0.93 -2.96
C ILE A 95 -3.14 -2.38 -2.60
N ASN A 96 -3.32 -2.66 -1.32
CA ASN A 96 -3.57 -3.99 -0.79
C ASN A 96 -4.89 -4.02 -0.02
N LYS A 97 -5.53 -5.18 0.08
CA LYS A 97 -6.64 -5.37 1.04
C LYS A 97 -6.17 -5.10 2.47
N TRP A 98 -6.99 -4.38 3.22
CA TRP A 98 -6.83 -4.27 4.66
C TRP A 98 -7.28 -5.57 5.33
N ILE A 99 -6.47 -6.06 6.27
CA ILE A 99 -6.85 -7.18 7.12
C ILE A 99 -7.18 -6.61 8.48
N GLU A 100 -8.47 -6.57 8.81
CA GLU A 100 -8.91 -6.07 10.10
C GLU A 100 -8.39 -6.97 11.22
N GLY A 101 -7.82 -6.35 12.25
CA GLY A 101 -7.23 -7.09 13.35
C GLY A 101 -6.38 -6.22 14.28
N LYS A 102 -5.93 -6.86 15.36
CA LYS A 102 -5.02 -6.25 16.34
C LYS A 102 -3.70 -7.00 16.33
N THR A 103 -2.60 -6.27 16.42
CA THR A 103 -1.27 -6.87 16.59
C THR A 103 -1.26 -7.72 17.86
N VAL A 104 -0.80 -8.97 17.75
CA VAL A 104 -0.60 -9.85 18.90
C VAL A 104 0.50 -9.25 19.77
N THR A 105 0.18 -8.93 21.02
CA THR A 105 1.15 -8.51 22.03
C THR A 105 1.71 -9.76 22.72
N LYS A 106 3.00 -9.72 23.06
CA LYS A 106 3.64 -10.76 23.87
C LYS A 106 3.15 -10.73 25.32
#